data_AF-A0A2D6TW24-F1
#
_entry.id   AF-A0A2D6TW24-F1
#
_cell.length_a   1.000
_cell.length_b   1.000
_cell.length_c   1.000
_cell.angle_alpha   90.00
_cell.angle_beta   90.00
_cell.angle_gamma   90.00
#
_symmetry.space_group_name_H-M   'P 1'
#
loop_
_entity.id
_entity.type
_entity.pdbx_description
1 polymer ?
#
loop_
_entity_poly.entity_id
_entity_poly.type
_entity_poly.pdbx_seq_one_letter_code
_entity_poly.pdbx_strand_id
1 'polypeptide(L)' 'MAVPKRKTSKSKRNMRRAHDALTVENWVEDKNTGEPVRRHHIDLKTGMYKGRQVIEAND' A
#
# COMPACT_ATOMS: atom_id res chain seq x y z
N MET A 1 30.39 26.08 -0.86
CA MET A 1 29.43 25.19 -0.17
C MET A 1 28.11 25.91 -0.01
N ALA A 2 27.00 25.34 -0.50
CA ALA A 2 25.68 25.95 -0.33
C ALA A 2 25.12 25.60 1.05
N VAL A 3 24.75 26.63 1.82
CA VAL A 3 24.10 26.47 3.14
C VAL A 3 22.77 27.23 3.15
N PRO A 4 21.74 26.73 3.84
CA PRO A 4 20.50 27.48 4.03
C PRO A 4 20.79 28.81 4.75
N LYS A 5 20.46 29.94 4.12
CA LYS A 5 20.66 31.27 4.72
C LYS A 5 19.79 31.49 5.96
N ARG A 6 18.62 30.82 6.06
CA ARG A 6 17.67 30.94 7.16
C ARG A 6 16.96 29.61 7.42
N LYS A 7 16.49 29.43 8.66
CA LYS A 7 15.60 28.33 9.03
C LYS A 7 14.27 28.43 8.27
N THR A 8 13.81 27.32 7.69
CA THR A 8 12.48 27.26 7.08
C THR A 8 11.39 27.35 8.15
N SER A 9 10.40 28.23 7.97
CA SER A 9 9.28 28.38 8.89
C SER A 9 8.44 27.10 8.97
N LYS A 10 7.70 26.91 10.08
CA LYS A 10 6.81 25.76 10.27
C LYS A 10 5.77 25.66 9.14
N SER A 11 5.18 26.80 8.75
CA SER A 11 4.22 26.89 7.64
C SER A 11 4.86 26.50 6.30
N LYS A 12 6.01 27.08 5.92
CA LYS A 12 6.68 26.77 4.63
C LYS A 12 7.10 25.30 4.53
N ARG A 13 7.53 24.70 5.65
CA ARG A 13 7.82 23.26 5.72
C ARG A 13 6.55 22.43 5.51
N ASN A 14 5.45 22.76 6.20
CA ASN A 14 4.21 21.98 6.12
C ASN A 14 3.56 22.09 4.74
N MET A 15 3.54 23.28 4.11
CA MET A 15 3.05 23.45 2.74
C MET A 15 3.87 22.64 1.73
N ARG A 16 5.21 22.58 1.90
CA ARG A 16 6.05 21.72 1.05
C ARG A 16 5.70 20.24 1.20
N ARG A 17 5.32 19.80 2.40
CA ARG A 17 4.93 18.42 2.71
C ARG A 17 3.44 18.11 2.44
N ALA A 18 2.71 19.02 1.80
CA ALA A 18 1.28 18.82 1.52
C ALA A 18 1.01 17.59 0.64
N HIS A 19 2.00 17.14 -0.13
CA HIS A 19 1.92 15.98 -1.00
C HIS A 19 2.64 14.73 -0.45
N ASP A 20 3.15 14.78 0.79
CA ASP A 20 3.88 13.66 1.41
C ASP A 20 2.92 12.57 1.97
N ALA A 21 1.61 12.72 1.80
CA ALA A 21 0.64 11.77 2.29
C ALA A 21 0.75 10.43 1.56
N LEU A 22 0.71 9.33 2.33
CA LEU A 22 0.63 7.99 1.77
C LEU A 22 -0.74 7.78 1.12
N THR A 23 -0.76 7.17 -0.05
CA THR A 23 -1.99 6.75 -0.71
C THR A 23 -2.51 5.45 -0.10
N VAL A 24 -3.82 5.38 0.14
CA VAL A 24 -4.45 4.14 0.58
C VAL A 24 -4.43 3.13 -0.58
N GLU A 25 -4.01 1.90 -0.29
CA GLU A 25 -4.00 0.82 -1.28
C GLU A 25 -5.43 0.30 -1.52
N ASN A 26 -5.72 -0.06 -2.77
CA ASN A 26 -7.02 -0.62 -3.13
C ASN A 26 -7.05 -2.11 -2.79
N TRP A 27 -7.86 -2.48 -1.80
CA TRP A 27 -8.14 -3.87 -1.46
C TRP A 27 -9.51 -4.30 -1.97
N VAL A 28 -9.70 -5.61 -2.12
CA VAL A 28 -10.95 -6.25 -2.53
C VAL A 28 -11.21 -7.42 -1.62
N GLU A 29 -12.47 -7.69 -1.31
CA GLU A 29 -12.87 -8.90 -0.59
C GLU A 29 -12.73 -10.12 -1.49
N ASP A 30 -12.06 -11.17 -1.00
CA ASP A 30 -12.08 -12.46 -1.68
C ASP A 30 -13.48 -13.08 -1.58
N LYS A 31 -13.96 -13.63 -2.70
CA LYS A 31 -15.31 -14.20 -2.81
C LYS A 31 -15.45 -15.53 -2.07
N ASN A 32 -14.36 -16.25 -1.84
CA ASN A 32 -14.39 -17.57 -1.24
C ASN A 32 -14.20 -17.51 0.28
N THR A 33 -13.30 -16.63 0.75
CA THR A 33 -12.92 -16.54 2.17
C THR A 33 -13.45 -15.28 2.87
N GLY A 34 -13.85 -14.26 2.12
CA GLY A 34 -14.24 -12.95 2.68
C GLY A 34 -13.07 -12.11 3.19
N GLU A 35 -11.82 -12.56 2.99
CA GLU A 35 -10.65 -11.82 3.47
C GLU A 35 -10.23 -10.68 2.51
N PRO A 36 -9.62 -9.60 3.04
CA PRO A 36 -9.11 -8.51 2.21
C PRO A 36 -7.86 -8.94 1.43
N VAL A 37 -7.98 -8.98 0.10
CA VAL A 37 -6.89 -9.30 -0.82
C VAL A 37 -6.50 -8.10 -1.67
N ARG A 38 -5.24 -8.07 -2.11
CA ARG A 38 -4.79 -7.10 -3.12
C ARG A 38 -5.33 -7.50 -4.49
N ARG A 39 -5.80 -6.51 -5.26
CA ARG A 39 -6.26 -6.75 -6.64
C ARG A 39 -5.16 -7.41 -7.47
N HIS A 40 -5.56 -8.39 -8.28
CA HIS A 40 -4.68 -9.15 -9.19
C HIS A 40 -3.55 -9.96 -8.55
N HIS A 41 -3.53 -10.11 -7.22
CA HIS A 41 -2.57 -10.96 -6.52
C HIS A 41 -3.21 -12.31 -6.17
N ILE A 42 -2.37 -13.32 -5.98
CA ILE A 42 -2.77 -14.61 -5.41
C ILE A 42 -3.04 -14.39 -3.92
N ASP A 43 -4.10 -14.99 -3.39
CA ASP A 43 -4.27 -15.06 -1.94
C ASP A 43 -3.22 -16.02 -1.37
N LEU A 44 -2.34 -15.51 -0.50
CA LEU A 44 -1.23 -16.28 0.05
C LEU A 44 -1.70 -17.34 1.06
N LYS A 45 -2.88 -17.17 1.67
CA LYS A 45 -3.41 -18.16 2.62
C LYS A 45 -3.99 -19.36 1.92
N THR A 46 -4.89 -19.12 0.97
CA THR A 46 -5.51 -20.23 0.23
C THR A 46 -4.67 -20.68 -0.96
N GLY A 47 -3.70 -19.89 -1.43
CA GLY A 47 -2.94 -20.17 -2.66
C GLY A 47 -3.79 -20.05 -3.93
N MET A 48 -5.00 -19.48 -3.83
CA MET A 48 -5.99 -19.43 -4.89
C MET A 48 -5.91 -18.15 -5.71
N TYR A 49 -6.07 -18.27 -7.03
CA TYR A 49 -6.24 -17.15 -7.95
C TYR A 49 -7.21 -17.49 -9.06
N LYS A 50 -8.22 -16.64 -9.26
CA LYS A 50 -9.29 -16.84 -10.27
C LYS A 50 -9.94 -18.23 -10.22
N GLY A 51 -10.10 -18.79 -9.01
CA GLY A 51 -10.75 -20.08 -8.79
C GLY A 51 -9.86 -21.31 -9.07
N ARG A 52 -8.54 -21.12 -9.22
CA ARG A 52 -7.58 -22.23 -9.34
C ARG A 52 -6.51 -22.13 -8.26
N GLN A 53 -6.09 -23.29 -7.74
CA GLN A 53 -4.95 -23.40 -6.84
C GLN A 53 -3.68 -23.18 -7.65
N VAL A 54 -2.90 -22.16 -7.31
CA VAL A 54 -1.64 -21.83 -8.01
C VAL A 54 -0.42 -22.19 -7.17
N ILE A 55 -0.52 -22.04 -5.85
CA ILE A 55 0.53 -22.37 -4.89
C ILE A 55 -0.08 -23.35 -3.89
N GLU A 56 0.63 -24.41 -3.51
CA GLU A 56 0.23 -25.21 -2.35
C GLU A 56 0.18 -24.29 -1.12
N ALA A 57 -0.92 -24.35 -0.37
CA ALA A 57 -1.07 -23.56 0.83
C ALA A 57 0.00 -23.99 1.84
N ASN A 58 1.01 -23.14 2.01
CA ASN A 58 1.96 -23.28 3.10
C ASN A 58 1.42 -22.45 4.26
N ASP A 59 1.12 -23.15 5.36
CA ASP A 59 0.73 -22.60 6.66
C ASP A 59 1.75 -21.56 7.17
#